data_AF-A0A820VFX9-F1
#
_entry.id   AF-A0A820VFX9-F1
#
_cell.length_a   1.000
_cell.length_b   1.000
_cell.length_c   1.000
_cell.angle_alpha   90.00
_cell.angle_beta   90.00
_cell.angle_gamma   90.00
#
_symmetry.space_group_name_H-M   'P 1'
#
loop_
_entity.id
_entity.type
_entity.pdbx_description
1 polymer ?
#
loop_
_entity_poly.entity_id
_entity_poly.type
_entity_poly.pdbx_seq_one_letter_code
_entity_poly.pdbx_strand_id
1 'polypeptide(L)'
;SINATKPFVVFFLRCQNQLFFTWNETEDELRTLLNMVASQDPNVIFDFEIGRRIPFLDAVIDKYEGELATTIYHNPKRQKYTLPYAINNAKLAHSHWLRSALIRAVRYCTTVYEFDFERISLEVACLANGYSLEFVEKRVNHFYTFFDATSLRQSLDQNVYEKLRLRLFNFISEQKLTGKRNQESEKKNERVRLFYLNAFGSKRKFNTQLREILSNYLKRKESSSASSKPNEIKILSTAKYQYSLNALLSQQKPNHPLLKKTMTKK
;
A
#
# COMPACT_ATOMS: atom_id res chain seq x y z
N SER A 1 -26.01 -4.26 -42.11
CA SER A 1 -24.77 -4.56 -41.38
C SER A 1 -24.49 -3.38 -40.46
N ILE A 2 -24.79 -3.52 -39.17
CA ILE A 2 -24.50 -2.47 -38.18
C ILE A 2 -23.02 -2.63 -37.84
N ASN A 3 -22.17 -1.77 -38.42
CA ASN A 3 -20.77 -1.68 -38.01
C ASN A 3 -20.75 -1.26 -36.55
N ALA A 4 -20.43 -2.20 -35.67
CA ALA A 4 -20.16 -1.91 -34.27
C ALA A 4 -18.91 -1.01 -34.24
N THR A 5 -19.14 0.30 -34.09
CA THR A 5 -18.09 1.30 -33.88
C THR A 5 -17.28 0.87 -32.66
N LYS A 6 -16.01 0.54 -32.86
CA LYS A 6 -15.08 0.31 -31.75
C LYS A 6 -15.08 1.57 -30.88
N PRO A 7 -15.10 1.44 -29.55
CA PRO A 7 -15.02 2.61 -28.69
C PRO A 7 -13.68 3.32 -28.90
N PHE A 8 -13.74 4.64 -29.05
CA PHE A 8 -12.58 5.54 -29.21
C PHE A 8 -11.61 5.44 -28.01
N VAL A 9 -12.18 5.24 -26.81
CA VAL A 9 -11.45 5.02 -25.55
C VAL A 9 -11.75 3.62 -25.03
N VAL A 10 -10.72 2.79 -24.86
CA VAL A 10 -10.89 1.41 -24.34
C VAL A 10 -10.78 1.36 -22.83
N PHE A 11 -9.96 2.24 -22.26
CA PHE A 11 -9.61 2.22 -20.84
C PHE A 11 -9.38 3.63 -20.35
N PHE A 12 -9.93 3.97 -19.19
CA PHE A 12 -9.84 5.29 -18.57
C PHE A 12 -9.63 5.15 -17.06
N LEU A 13 -8.64 5.87 -16.54
CA LEU A 13 -8.32 5.97 -15.13
C LEU A 13 -8.19 7.44 -14.73
N ARG A 14 -8.70 7.76 -13.54
CA ARG A 14 -8.47 9.03 -12.88
C ARG A 14 -7.96 8.80 -11.48
N CYS A 15 -6.85 9.46 -11.14
CA CYS A 15 -6.33 9.52 -9.79
C CYS A 15 -6.02 10.98 -9.43
N GLN A 16 -6.85 11.56 -8.56
CA GLN A 16 -6.77 12.99 -8.23
C GLN A 16 -6.84 13.86 -9.50
N ASN A 17 -5.73 14.52 -9.84
CA ASN A 17 -5.58 15.43 -10.98
C ASN A 17 -4.86 14.78 -12.17
N GLN A 18 -4.53 13.48 -12.09
CA GLN A 18 -3.91 12.73 -13.18
C GLN A 18 -4.96 11.88 -13.90
N LEU A 19 -4.92 11.93 -15.22
CA LEU A 19 -5.78 11.17 -16.13
C LEU A 19 -4.90 10.23 -16.96
N PHE A 20 -5.36 9.00 -17.15
CA PHE A 20 -4.76 8.05 -18.08
C PHE A 20 -5.87 7.43 -18.90
N PHE A 21 -5.69 7.37 -20.21
CA PHE A 21 -6.60 6.64 -21.06
C PHE A 21 -5.87 6.07 -22.28
N THR A 22 -6.49 5.07 -22.88
CA THR A 22 -6.03 4.48 -24.14
C THR A 22 -6.87 5.01 -25.29
N TRP A 23 -6.24 5.18 -26.44
CA TRP A 23 -6.85 5.71 -27.65
C TRP A 23 -6.64 4.74 -28.81
N ASN A 24 -7.69 4.52 -29.60
CA ASN A 24 -7.65 3.57 -30.73
C ASN A 24 -7.47 4.23 -32.10
N GLU A 25 -7.72 5.53 -32.21
CA GLU A 25 -7.61 6.26 -33.48
C GLU A 25 -6.22 6.90 -33.65
N THR A 26 -6.10 7.74 -34.67
CA THR A 26 -4.85 8.44 -34.99
C THR A 26 -4.44 9.40 -33.88
N GLU A 27 -3.13 9.65 -33.80
CA GLU A 27 -2.58 10.64 -32.87
C GLU A 27 -3.09 12.05 -33.17
N ASP A 28 -3.34 12.39 -34.43
CA ASP A 28 -3.84 13.70 -34.85
C ASP A 28 -5.25 13.99 -34.31
N GLU A 29 -6.14 13.00 -34.37
CA GLU A 29 -7.47 13.08 -33.78
C GLU A 29 -7.39 13.20 -32.26
N LEU A 30 -6.49 12.45 -31.61
CA LEU A 30 -6.24 12.59 -30.18
C LEU A 30 -5.78 14.01 -29.84
N ARG A 31 -4.83 14.56 -30.58
CA ARG A 31 -4.33 15.93 -30.36
C ARG A 31 -5.42 16.97 -30.53
N THR A 32 -6.31 16.79 -31.51
CA THR A 32 -7.46 17.68 -31.72
C THR A 32 -8.42 17.63 -30.52
N LEU A 33 -8.73 16.42 -30.03
CA LEU A 33 -9.55 16.25 -28.83
C LEU A 33 -8.90 16.91 -27.60
N LEU A 34 -7.61 16.68 -27.38
CA LEU A 34 -6.88 17.23 -26.23
C LEU A 34 -6.83 18.76 -26.27
N ASN A 35 -6.59 19.35 -27.45
CA ASN A 35 -6.61 20.80 -27.63
C ASN A 35 -8.01 21.39 -27.40
N MET A 36 -9.04 20.70 -27.89
CA MET A 36 -10.42 21.10 -27.63
C MET A 36 -10.74 21.10 -26.13
N VAL A 37 -10.37 20.03 -25.40
CA VAL A 37 -10.56 19.94 -23.94
C VAL A 37 -9.78 21.03 -23.21
N ALA A 38 -8.53 21.28 -23.60
CA ALA A 38 -7.70 22.33 -23.01
C ALA A 38 -8.29 23.74 -23.26
N SER A 39 -9.01 23.95 -24.35
CA SER A 39 -9.64 25.24 -24.68
C SER A 39 -10.93 25.52 -23.90
N GLN A 40 -11.51 24.54 -23.22
CA GLN A 40 -12.81 24.71 -22.52
C GLN A 40 -12.73 25.57 -21.27
N ASP A 41 -11.59 25.57 -20.55
CA ASP A 41 -11.40 26.38 -19.36
C ASP A 41 -9.98 26.96 -19.35
N PRO A 42 -9.81 28.28 -19.57
CA PRO A 42 -8.48 28.91 -19.60
C PRO A 42 -7.77 28.90 -18.25
N ASN A 43 -8.46 28.58 -17.15
CA ASN A 43 -7.86 28.50 -15.82
C ASN A 43 -7.24 27.11 -15.53
N VAL A 44 -7.51 26.12 -16.38
CA VAL A 44 -7.00 24.75 -16.21
C VAL A 44 -5.94 24.47 -17.27
N ILE A 45 -4.69 24.41 -16.84
CA ILE A 45 -3.56 24.03 -17.70
C ILE A 45 -3.44 22.51 -17.69
N PHE A 46 -3.51 21.91 -18.88
CA PHE A 46 -3.29 20.48 -19.08
C PHE A 46 -1.89 20.23 -19.66
N ASP A 47 -1.12 19.38 -18.98
CA ASP A 47 0.11 18.81 -19.52
C ASP A 47 -0.20 17.40 -20.03
N PHE A 48 -0.01 17.18 -21.34
CA PHE A 48 -0.28 15.90 -21.98
C PHE A 48 1.02 15.16 -22.32
N GLU A 49 1.04 13.86 -22.03
CA GLU A 49 2.08 12.94 -22.50
C GLU A 49 1.40 11.86 -23.34
N ILE A 50 1.84 11.71 -24.60
CA ILE A 50 1.33 10.71 -25.53
C ILE A 50 2.50 9.81 -25.92
N GLY A 51 2.29 8.50 -25.84
CA GLY A 51 3.32 7.55 -26.17
C GLY A 51 2.87 6.11 -25.97
N ARG A 52 3.70 5.19 -26.47
CA ARG A 52 3.51 3.75 -26.27
C ARG A 52 3.76 3.32 -24.83
N ARG A 53 4.72 3.98 -24.18
CA ARG A 53 5.17 3.70 -22.81
C ARG A 53 5.11 4.99 -22.02
N ILE A 54 4.20 5.07 -21.05
CA ILE A 54 3.92 6.30 -20.29
C ILE A 54 4.04 6.03 -18.79
N PRO A 55 4.77 6.87 -18.04
CA PRO A 55 4.72 6.83 -16.58
C PRO A 55 3.36 7.35 -16.08
N PHE A 56 2.69 6.57 -15.24
CA PHE A 56 1.46 6.98 -14.56
C PHE A 56 1.54 6.61 -13.08
N LEU A 57 1.54 7.62 -12.22
CA LEU A 57 1.77 7.49 -10.78
C LEU A 57 3.10 6.76 -10.47
N ASP A 58 3.00 5.55 -9.94
CA ASP A 58 4.07 4.68 -9.47
C ASP A 58 4.40 3.55 -10.47
N ALA A 59 3.77 3.56 -11.64
CA ALA A 59 3.89 2.55 -12.67
C ALA A 59 4.33 3.14 -14.01
N VAL A 60 5.00 2.34 -14.81
CA VAL A 60 5.10 2.58 -16.25
C VAL A 60 4.15 1.64 -16.94
N ILE A 61 3.26 2.18 -17.74
CA ILE A 61 2.30 1.42 -18.53
C ILE A 61 2.83 1.36 -19.96
N ASP A 62 2.96 0.16 -20.50
CA ASP A 62 3.42 -0.12 -21.85
C ASP A 62 2.37 -0.96 -22.59
N LYS A 63 2.27 -0.79 -23.90
CA LYS A 63 1.46 -1.64 -24.77
C LYS A 63 2.36 -2.67 -25.44
N TYR A 64 2.18 -3.93 -25.06
CA TYR A 64 2.92 -5.07 -25.62
C TYR A 64 1.93 -6.11 -26.15
N GLU A 65 2.09 -6.49 -27.43
CA GLU A 65 1.24 -7.50 -28.10
C GLU A 65 -0.28 -7.24 -28.01
N GLY A 66 -0.69 -5.98 -27.89
CA GLY A 66 -2.10 -5.59 -27.77
C GLY A 66 -2.63 -5.57 -26.34
N GLU A 67 -1.83 -6.01 -25.37
CA GLU A 67 -2.15 -5.95 -23.94
C GLU A 67 -1.41 -4.81 -23.24
N LEU A 68 -1.96 -4.36 -22.12
CA LEU A 68 -1.30 -3.40 -21.24
C LEU A 68 -0.40 -4.15 -20.27
N ALA A 69 0.91 -3.98 -20.43
CA ALA A 69 1.91 -4.42 -19.47
C ALA A 69 2.25 -3.26 -18.55
N THR A 70 2.45 -3.56 -17.27
CA THR A 70 2.90 -2.57 -16.29
C THR A 70 4.21 -2.99 -15.64
N THR A 71 5.01 -2.00 -15.27
CA THR A 71 6.25 -2.12 -14.48
C THR A 71 6.30 -1.03 -13.42
N ILE A 72 7.22 -1.12 -12.47
CA ILE A 72 7.43 -0.03 -11.50
C ILE A 72 8.11 1.16 -12.19
N TYR A 73 7.56 2.35 -11.98
CA TYR A 73 8.22 3.58 -12.37
C TYR A 73 9.29 3.97 -11.35
N HIS A 74 10.51 4.18 -11.85
CA HIS A 74 11.63 4.72 -11.10
C HIS A 74 11.99 6.09 -11.64
N ASN A 75 11.83 7.13 -10.82
CA ASN A 75 12.24 8.48 -11.20
C ASN A 75 13.78 8.53 -11.26
N PRO A 76 14.40 8.78 -12.44
CA PRO A 76 15.86 8.77 -12.59
C PRO A 76 16.55 9.87 -11.80
N LYS A 77 15.84 10.96 -11.45
CA LYS A 77 16.36 12.07 -10.65
C LYS A 77 16.32 11.78 -9.14
N ARG A 78 15.57 10.77 -8.71
CA ARG A 78 15.56 10.33 -7.31
C ARG A 78 16.57 9.21 -7.16
N GLN A 79 17.44 9.31 -6.14
CA GLN A 79 18.27 8.18 -5.76
C GLN A 79 17.32 7.01 -5.48
N LYS A 80 17.48 5.92 -6.25
CA LYS A 80 16.51 4.83 -6.27
C LYS A 80 16.20 4.31 -4.87
N TYR A 81 17.18 4.33 -3.97
CA TYR A 81 17.04 3.74 -2.64
C TYR A 81 17.83 4.50 -1.57
N THR A 82 17.43 5.73 -1.28
CA THR A 82 17.63 6.24 0.08
C THR A 82 16.61 5.51 0.97
N LEU A 83 16.97 4.32 1.45
CA LEU A 83 16.18 3.67 2.49
C LEU A 83 16.18 4.60 3.70
N PRO A 84 15.14 4.60 4.54
CA PRO A 84 15.15 5.36 5.78
C PRO A 84 16.28 4.83 6.68
N TYR A 85 17.52 5.29 6.44
CA TYR A 85 18.70 4.65 6.97
C TYR A 85 19.03 5.14 8.38
N ALA A 86 19.19 4.14 9.24
CA ALA A 86 20.04 3.98 10.41
C ALA A 86 20.03 4.95 11.60
N ILE A 87 19.40 6.12 11.57
CA ILE A 87 19.34 6.97 12.78
C ILE A 87 17.88 7.11 13.24
N ASN A 88 17.56 6.55 14.41
CA ASN A 88 16.29 6.68 15.14
C ASN A 88 15.02 5.96 14.60
N ASN A 89 15.10 5.13 13.55
CA ASN A 89 13.94 4.35 13.08
C ASN A 89 13.83 2.98 13.78
N ALA A 90 12.61 2.59 14.17
CA ALA A 90 12.36 1.32 14.83
C ALA A 90 12.68 0.11 13.93
N LYS A 91 13.33 -0.94 14.48
CA LYS A 91 13.65 -2.21 13.78
C LYS A 91 12.48 -2.82 13.00
N LEU A 92 11.25 -2.62 13.49
CA LEU A 92 10.04 -3.09 12.82
C LEU A 92 9.80 -2.39 11.47
N ALA A 93 10.01 -1.08 11.38
CA ALA A 93 9.81 -0.31 10.14
C ALA A 93 10.71 -0.84 9.01
N HIS A 94 11.96 -1.18 9.34
CA HIS A 94 12.93 -1.78 8.43
C HIS A 94 12.46 -3.12 7.89
N SER A 95 11.90 -3.97 8.76
CA SER A 95 11.39 -5.29 8.37
C SER A 95 10.16 -5.25 7.46
N HIS A 96 9.36 -4.19 7.56
CA HIS A 96 8.14 -4.04 6.77
C HIS A 96 8.39 -3.42 5.40
N TRP A 97 9.45 -2.61 5.26
CA TRP A 97 9.76 -1.93 4.01
C TRP A 97 9.99 -2.93 2.86
N LEU A 98 10.95 -3.86 3.00
CA LEU A 98 11.29 -4.80 1.93
C LEU A 98 10.10 -5.68 1.53
N ARG A 99 9.34 -6.17 2.51
CA ARG A 99 8.10 -6.92 2.23
C ARG A 99 7.10 -6.08 1.45
N SER A 100 6.92 -4.81 1.81
CA SER A 100 5.98 -3.91 1.13
C SER A 100 6.45 -3.57 -0.27
N ALA A 101 7.76 -3.41 -0.48
CA ALA A 101 8.36 -3.20 -1.79
C ALA A 101 8.17 -4.43 -2.70
N LEU A 102 8.38 -5.65 -2.19
CA LEU A 102 8.10 -6.88 -2.92
C LEU A 102 6.60 -7.02 -3.28
N ILE A 103 5.70 -6.73 -2.33
CA ILE A 103 4.25 -6.70 -2.60
C ILE A 103 3.93 -5.69 -3.69
N ARG A 104 4.55 -4.50 -3.65
CA ARG A 104 4.40 -3.47 -4.68
C ARG A 104 4.91 -3.98 -6.03
N ALA A 105 6.05 -4.65 -6.08
CA ALA A 105 6.60 -5.24 -7.29
C ALA A 105 5.64 -6.23 -7.94
N VAL A 106 5.09 -7.19 -7.18
CA VAL A 106 4.11 -8.16 -7.73
C VAL A 106 2.85 -7.49 -8.27
N ARG A 107 2.41 -6.39 -7.67
CA ARG A 107 1.23 -5.64 -8.13
C ARG A 107 1.47 -4.96 -9.46
N TYR A 108 2.67 -4.41 -9.66
CA TYR A 108 2.97 -3.59 -10.82
C TYR A 108 3.61 -4.39 -11.95
N CYS A 109 4.55 -5.28 -11.69
CA CYS A 109 5.22 -6.06 -12.75
C CYS A 109 4.27 -7.10 -13.33
N THR A 110 4.11 -7.09 -14.66
CA THR A 110 3.20 -8.01 -15.34
C THR A 110 3.87 -9.33 -15.64
N THR A 111 5.15 -9.29 -15.98
CA THR A 111 5.94 -10.49 -16.24
C THR A 111 6.80 -10.88 -15.06
N VAL A 112 7.15 -12.17 -14.97
CA VAL A 112 8.07 -12.72 -13.97
C VAL A 112 9.47 -12.12 -14.12
N TYR A 113 9.89 -11.80 -15.33
CA TYR A 113 11.19 -11.17 -15.62
C TYR A 113 11.28 -9.76 -15.03
N GLU A 114 10.25 -8.93 -15.23
CA GLU A 114 10.20 -7.59 -14.66
C GLU A 114 10.14 -7.63 -13.13
N PHE A 115 9.40 -8.60 -12.57
CA PHE A 115 9.36 -8.81 -11.14
C PHE A 115 10.72 -9.24 -10.59
N ASP A 116 11.40 -10.18 -11.24
CA ASP A 116 12.71 -10.66 -10.80
C ASP A 116 13.77 -9.57 -10.87
N PHE A 117 13.76 -8.77 -11.93
CA PHE A 117 14.64 -7.61 -12.06
C PHE A 117 14.41 -6.59 -10.93
N GLU A 118 13.14 -6.28 -10.61
CA GLU A 118 12.82 -5.40 -9.48
C GLU A 118 13.25 -6.02 -8.15
N ARG A 119 12.99 -7.32 -7.93
CA ARG A 119 13.41 -8.04 -6.73
C ARG A 119 14.92 -7.93 -6.53
N ILE A 120 15.72 -8.23 -7.55
CA ILE A 120 17.18 -8.13 -7.48
C ILE A 120 17.58 -6.69 -7.14
N SER A 121 16.96 -5.71 -7.80
CA SER A 121 17.21 -4.29 -7.53
C SER A 121 16.92 -3.91 -6.08
N LEU A 122 15.84 -4.43 -5.49
CA LEU A 122 15.48 -4.24 -4.06
C LEU A 122 16.46 -4.94 -3.11
N GLU A 123 16.94 -6.13 -3.44
CA GLU A 123 17.94 -6.85 -2.65
C GLU A 123 19.28 -6.10 -2.66
N VAL A 124 19.76 -5.69 -3.83
CA VAL A 124 20.97 -4.86 -3.99
C VAL A 124 20.83 -3.53 -3.24
N ALA A 125 19.66 -2.90 -3.31
CA ALA A 125 19.37 -1.69 -2.56
C ALA A 125 19.51 -1.87 -1.04
N CYS A 126 18.99 -2.96 -0.50
CA CYS A 126 19.17 -3.29 0.91
C CYS A 126 20.65 -3.49 1.25
N LEU A 127 21.40 -4.27 0.46
CA LEU A 127 22.81 -4.52 0.72
C LEU A 127 23.66 -3.24 0.64
N ALA A 128 23.40 -2.39 -0.36
CA ALA A 128 24.09 -1.09 -0.52
C ALA A 128 23.79 -0.13 0.63
N ASN A 129 22.64 -0.28 1.28
CA ASN A 129 22.28 0.41 2.51
C ASN A 129 22.65 -0.45 3.74
N GLY A 130 23.71 -1.25 3.73
CA GLY A 130 24.28 -1.90 4.93
C GLY A 130 23.40 -2.94 5.65
N TYR A 131 22.33 -3.42 5.04
CA TYR A 131 21.60 -4.58 5.57
C TYR A 131 22.44 -5.85 5.38
N SER A 132 22.42 -6.77 6.35
CA SER A 132 23.13 -8.05 6.20
C SER A 132 22.47 -8.94 5.15
N LEU A 133 23.27 -9.75 4.46
CA LEU A 133 22.77 -10.73 3.48
C LEU A 133 21.76 -11.69 4.12
N GLU A 134 22.07 -12.22 5.31
CA GLU A 134 21.17 -13.10 6.06
C GLU A 134 19.80 -12.46 6.30
N PHE A 135 19.76 -11.17 6.64
CA PHE A 135 18.50 -10.45 6.82
C PHE A 135 17.71 -10.40 5.51
N VAL A 136 18.35 -10.04 4.41
CA VAL A 136 17.70 -9.91 3.10
C VAL A 136 17.13 -11.26 2.66
N GLU A 137 17.96 -12.31 2.67
CA GLU A 137 17.55 -13.66 2.29
C GLU A 137 16.39 -14.17 3.15
N LYS A 138 16.48 -14.02 4.47
CA LYS A 138 15.41 -14.42 5.39
C LYS A 138 14.09 -13.73 5.07
N ARG A 139 14.12 -12.45 4.70
CA ARG A 139 12.92 -11.67 4.39
C ARG A 139 12.32 -12.04 3.04
N VAL A 140 13.16 -12.25 2.03
CA VAL A 140 12.73 -12.66 0.70
C VAL A 140 12.18 -14.09 0.74
N ASN A 141 12.86 -15.03 1.41
CA ASN A 141 12.37 -16.39 1.60
C ASN A 141 11.03 -16.40 2.34
N HIS A 142 10.91 -15.62 3.42
CA HIS A 142 9.63 -15.48 4.13
C HIS A 142 8.50 -14.95 3.22
N PHE A 143 8.80 -14.03 2.29
CA PHE A 143 7.83 -13.52 1.33
C PHE A 143 7.32 -14.65 0.42
N TYR A 144 8.23 -15.40 -0.21
CA TYR A 144 7.85 -16.51 -1.09
C TYR A 144 7.10 -17.61 -0.35
N THR A 145 7.57 -18.02 0.84
CA THR A 145 6.87 -19.03 1.65
C THR A 145 5.47 -18.56 2.06
N PHE A 146 5.30 -17.28 2.41
CA PHE A 146 3.99 -16.75 2.81
C PHE A 146 2.95 -16.83 1.67
N PHE A 147 3.40 -16.61 0.43
CA PHE A 147 2.55 -16.69 -0.75
C PHE A 147 2.64 -18.04 -1.48
N ASP A 148 3.31 -19.04 -0.91
CA ASP A 148 3.46 -20.38 -1.50
C ASP A 148 4.06 -20.36 -2.91
N ALA A 149 5.11 -19.57 -3.08
CA ALA A 149 5.76 -19.32 -4.37
C ALA A 149 7.28 -19.55 -4.29
N THR A 150 7.72 -20.49 -3.44
CA THR A 150 9.15 -20.76 -3.19
C THR A 150 9.93 -21.17 -4.45
N SER A 151 9.29 -21.84 -5.41
CA SER A 151 9.92 -22.23 -6.68
C SER A 151 10.35 -21.04 -7.54
N LEU A 152 9.73 -19.87 -7.39
CA LEU A 152 10.15 -18.65 -8.10
C LEU A 152 11.51 -18.12 -7.64
N ARG A 153 12.09 -18.66 -6.56
CA ARG A 153 13.46 -18.30 -6.16
C ARG A 153 14.51 -18.88 -7.10
N GLN A 154 14.18 -19.97 -7.79
CA GLN A 154 15.10 -20.75 -8.62
C GLN A 154 14.67 -20.79 -10.09
N SER A 155 13.45 -20.34 -10.41
CA SER A 155 12.87 -20.42 -11.75
C SER A 155 12.11 -19.15 -12.10
N LEU A 156 12.13 -18.79 -13.38
CA LEU A 156 11.37 -17.68 -13.95
C LEU A 156 10.11 -18.21 -14.63
N ASP A 157 9.29 -18.96 -13.88
CA ASP A 157 8.05 -19.54 -14.38
C ASP A 157 6.89 -18.53 -14.28
N GLN A 158 6.41 -18.06 -15.44
CA GLN A 158 5.29 -17.12 -15.52
C GLN A 158 3.99 -17.68 -14.91
N ASN A 159 3.72 -18.98 -15.03
CA ASN A 159 2.49 -19.58 -14.49
C ASN A 159 2.50 -19.60 -12.95
N VAL A 160 3.66 -19.88 -12.36
CA VAL A 160 3.83 -19.80 -10.90
C VAL A 160 3.73 -18.34 -10.44
N TYR A 161 4.30 -17.41 -11.20
CA TYR A 161 4.20 -15.97 -10.92
C TYR A 161 2.75 -15.47 -10.97
N GLU A 162 1.95 -15.87 -11.96
CA GLU A 162 0.54 -15.49 -12.02
C GLU A 162 -0.28 -16.04 -10.83
N LYS A 163 0.02 -17.26 -10.37
CA LYS A 163 -0.58 -17.80 -9.12
C LYS A 163 -0.21 -16.96 -7.89
N LEU A 164 1.05 -16.53 -7.79
CA LEU A 164 1.51 -15.60 -6.76
C LEU A 164 0.73 -14.27 -6.82
N ARG A 165 0.60 -13.68 -8.01
CA ARG A 165 -0.13 -12.42 -8.22
C ARG A 165 -1.58 -12.53 -7.79
N LEU A 166 -2.29 -13.58 -8.24
CA LEU A 166 -3.69 -13.81 -7.90
C LEU A 166 -3.86 -13.94 -6.38
N ARG A 167 -3.02 -14.74 -5.71
CA ARG A 167 -3.06 -14.90 -4.25
C ARG A 167 -2.79 -13.58 -3.54
N LEU A 168 -1.88 -12.77 -4.04
CA LEU A 168 -1.57 -11.45 -3.48
C LEU A 168 -2.73 -10.47 -3.63
N PHE A 169 -3.40 -10.44 -4.79
CA PHE A 169 -4.58 -9.59 -4.98
C PHE A 169 -5.75 -10.02 -4.10
N ASN A 170 -5.98 -11.32 -3.94
CA ASN A 170 -6.97 -11.85 -3.00
C ASN A 170 -6.64 -11.42 -1.57
N PHE A 171 -5.39 -11.59 -1.14
CA PHE A 171 -4.93 -11.15 0.17
C PHE A 171 -5.20 -9.65 0.39
N ILE A 172 -4.89 -8.78 -0.58
CA ILE A 172 -5.14 -7.33 -0.47
C ILE A 172 -6.64 -7.02 -0.37
N SER A 173 -7.48 -7.72 -1.14
CA SER A 173 -8.94 -7.55 -1.10
C SER A 173 -9.50 -7.94 0.26
N GLU A 174 -9.05 -9.06 0.83
CA GLU A 174 -9.41 -9.50 2.19
C GLU A 174 -8.97 -8.50 3.26
N GLN A 175 -7.78 -7.91 3.12
CA GLN A 175 -7.31 -6.84 4.03
C GLN A 175 -8.26 -5.66 4.03
N LYS A 176 -8.66 -5.18 2.84
CA LYS A 176 -9.57 -4.05 2.69
C LYS A 176 -10.93 -4.35 3.32
N LEU A 177 -11.48 -5.54 3.08
CA LEU A 177 -12.77 -5.94 3.68
C LEU A 177 -12.70 -6.01 5.20
N THR A 178 -11.63 -6.59 5.74
CA THR A 178 -11.41 -6.67 7.19
C THR A 178 -11.27 -5.28 7.80
N GLY A 179 -10.52 -4.38 7.13
CA GLY A 179 -10.38 -2.98 7.55
C GLY A 179 -11.72 -2.24 7.60
N LYS A 180 -12.57 -2.40 6.58
CA LYS A 180 -13.93 -1.81 6.55
C LYS A 180 -14.80 -2.34 7.69
N ARG A 181 -14.85 -3.67 7.89
CA ARG A 181 -15.62 -4.29 8.99
C ARG A 181 -15.17 -3.80 10.36
N ASN A 182 -13.86 -3.63 10.56
CA ASN A 182 -13.31 -3.08 11.80
C ASN A 182 -13.75 -1.64 12.00
N GLN A 183 -13.68 -0.79 10.97
CA GLN A 183 -14.16 0.59 11.03
C GLN A 183 -15.67 0.68 11.32
N GLU A 184 -16.49 -0.15 10.69
CA GLU A 184 -17.93 -0.21 10.95
C GLU A 184 -18.25 -0.67 12.38
N SER A 185 -17.53 -1.68 12.87
CA SER A 185 -17.65 -2.16 14.24
C SER A 185 -17.19 -1.11 15.26
N GLU A 186 -16.22 -0.28 14.92
CA GLU A 186 -15.79 0.84 15.75
C GLU A 186 -16.84 1.94 15.80
N LYS A 187 -17.46 2.30 14.67
CA LYS A 187 -18.56 3.26 14.60
C LYS A 187 -19.77 2.80 15.42
N LYS A 188 -20.12 1.51 15.37
CA LYS A 188 -21.26 0.94 16.11
C LYS A 188 -21.05 0.86 17.63
N ASN A 189 -19.81 0.76 18.10
CA ASN A 189 -19.52 0.53 19.51
C ASN A 189 -19.17 1.81 20.32
N GLU A 190 -19.38 3.02 19.77
CA GLU A 190 -18.98 4.31 20.40
C GLU A 190 -17.54 4.27 20.98
N ARG A 191 -16.63 3.54 20.33
CA ARG A 191 -15.26 3.37 20.84
C ARG A 191 -14.39 4.50 20.34
N VAL A 192 -13.92 5.33 21.27
CA VAL A 192 -12.89 6.32 20.96
C VAL A 192 -11.54 5.61 20.94
N ARG A 193 -10.92 5.54 19.74
CA ARG A 193 -9.56 5.05 19.61
C ARG A 193 -8.57 6.18 19.82
N LEU A 194 -7.70 6.00 20.81
CA LEU A 194 -6.55 6.87 21.02
C LEU A 194 -5.31 6.18 20.50
N PHE A 195 -4.60 6.89 19.63
CA PHE A 195 -3.34 6.42 19.08
C PHE A 195 -2.20 6.97 19.92
N TYR A 196 -1.46 6.07 20.54
CA TYR A 196 -0.24 6.40 21.26
C TYR A 196 0.95 6.31 20.33
N LEU A 197 1.72 7.40 20.17
CA LEU A 197 2.98 7.38 19.46
C LEU A 197 4.08 6.81 20.35
N ASN A 198 4.53 5.60 20.04
CA ASN A 198 5.53 4.88 20.87
C ASN A 198 6.90 5.56 20.93
N ALA A 199 7.16 6.58 20.10
CA ALA A 199 8.37 7.39 20.16
C ALA A 199 8.45 8.25 21.44
N PHE A 200 7.34 8.47 22.14
CA PHE A 200 7.25 9.37 23.29
C PHE A 200 7.17 8.63 24.64
N GLY A 201 7.74 7.43 24.76
CA GLY A 201 7.89 6.71 26.03
C GLY A 201 7.32 5.30 26.07
N SER A 202 6.96 4.81 27.27
CA SER A 202 6.37 3.47 27.43
C SER A 202 4.85 3.51 27.33
N LYS A 203 4.27 2.57 26.57
CA LYS A 203 2.81 2.35 26.49
C LYS A 203 2.16 2.23 27.87
N ARG A 204 2.86 1.60 28.83
CA ARG A 204 2.37 1.44 30.20
C ARG A 204 2.22 2.81 30.88
N LYS A 205 3.24 3.67 30.81
CA LYS A 205 3.21 5.02 31.39
C LYS A 205 2.11 5.88 30.74
N PHE A 206 1.99 5.84 29.41
CA PHE A 206 0.92 6.53 28.69
C PHE A 206 -0.47 6.05 29.13
N ASN A 207 -0.70 4.74 29.20
CA ASN A 207 -1.99 4.20 29.61
C ASN A 207 -2.33 4.57 31.07
N THR A 208 -1.33 4.61 31.97
CA THR A 208 -1.53 5.05 33.35
C THR A 208 -1.95 6.52 33.39
N GLN A 209 -1.22 7.42 32.73
CA GLN A 209 -1.53 8.84 32.68
C GLN A 209 -2.88 9.13 32.01
N LEU A 210 -3.18 8.41 30.92
CA LEU A 210 -4.47 8.53 30.23
C LEU A 210 -5.62 8.11 31.16
N ARG A 211 -5.48 7.00 31.89
CA ARG A 211 -6.50 6.57 32.86
C ARG A 211 -6.69 7.59 33.98
N GLU A 212 -5.61 8.19 34.46
CA GLU A 212 -5.65 9.22 35.50
C GLU A 212 -6.42 10.46 35.02
N ILE A 213 -6.07 10.99 33.85
CA ILE A 213 -6.76 12.13 33.22
C ILE A 213 -8.26 11.83 33.02
N LEU A 214 -8.58 10.65 32.48
CA LEU A 214 -9.96 10.24 32.26
C LEU A 214 -10.74 10.10 33.57
N SER A 215 -10.12 9.51 34.60
CA SER A 215 -10.75 9.35 35.91
C SER A 215 -11.04 10.71 36.57
N ASN A 216 -10.13 11.68 36.42
CA ASN A 216 -10.31 13.03 36.94
C ASN A 216 -11.40 13.79 36.17
N TYR A 217 -11.48 13.62 34.86
CA TYR A 217 -12.54 14.20 34.04
C TYR A 217 -13.92 13.63 34.39
N LEU A 218 -14.04 12.30 34.52
CA LEU A 218 -15.30 11.65 34.88
C LEU A 218 -15.78 12.05 36.27
N LYS A 219 -14.90 12.05 37.28
CA LYS A 219 -15.23 12.52 38.64
C LYS A 219 -15.76 13.96 38.66
N ARG A 220 -15.20 14.86 37.85
CA ARG A 220 -15.68 16.25 37.73
C ARG A 220 -17.05 16.38 37.05
N LYS A 221 -17.39 15.43 36.17
CA LYS A 221 -18.67 15.43 35.44
C LYS A 221 -19.80 14.86 36.30
N GLU A 222 -19.51 13.83 37.11
CA GLU A 222 -20.43 13.27 38.09
C GLU A 222 -20.83 14.28 39.17
N SER A 223 -19.90 15.15 39.60
CA SER A 223 -20.21 16.24 40.52
C SER A 223 -21.03 17.40 39.91
N SER A 224 -21.26 17.39 38.60
CA SER A 224 -21.90 18.50 37.86
C SER A 224 -23.20 18.12 37.15
N SER A 225 -23.62 16.85 37.14
CA SER A 225 -24.84 16.42 36.44
C SER A 225 -25.54 15.24 37.12
N ALA A 226 -26.65 15.52 37.80
CA ALA A 226 -27.62 14.51 38.22
C ALA A 226 -28.57 14.23 37.04
N SER A 227 -28.72 12.95 36.65
CA SER A 227 -29.56 12.46 35.55
C SER A 227 -28.92 12.43 34.14
N SER A 228 -28.07 11.43 33.91
CA SER A 228 -28.26 10.47 32.82
C SER A 228 -27.27 9.33 33.02
N LYS A 229 -27.66 8.10 32.67
CA LYS A 229 -26.75 6.95 32.73
C LYS A 229 -25.52 7.27 31.87
N PRO A 230 -24.28 7.15 32.39
CA PRO A 230 -23.11 7.43 31.59
C PRO A 230 -23.06 6.39 30.47
N ASN A 231 -23.19 6.83 29.21
CA ASN A 231 -22.81 5.99 28.08
C ASN A 231 -21.35 5.57 28.32
N GLU A 232 -21.14 4.26 28.46
CA GLU A 232 -19.84 3.67 28.78
C GLU A 232 -18.95 3.75 27.53
N ILE A 233 -18.41 4.94 27.24
CA ILE A 233 -17.49 5.16 26.13
C ILE A 233 -16.25 4.29 26.37
N LYS A 234 -16.11 3.21 25.59
CA LYS A 234 -14.98 2.28 25.70
C LYS A 234 -13.78 2.83 24.93
N ILE A 235 -12.85 3.45 25.66
CA ILE A 235 -11.61 3.99 25.10
C ILE A 235 -10.61 2.87 24.85
N LEU A 236 -10.16 2.75 23.60
CA LEU A 236 -9.22 1.70 23.19
C LEU A 236 -7.88 2.34 22.78
N SER A 237 -6.88 2.21 23.65
CA SER A 237 -5.52 2.70 23.40
C SER A 237 -4.74 1.73 22.51
N THR A 238 -4.36 2.19 21.33
CA THR A 238 -3.57 1.41 20.37
C THR A 238 -2.24 2.12 20.13
N ALA A 239 -1.13 1.39 20.26
CA ALA A 239 0.18 1.93 19.92
C ALA A 239 0.27 2.08 18.38
N LYS A 240 0.48 3.31 17.91
CA LYS A 240 0.94 3.60 16.56
C LYS A 240 2.44 3.87 16.63
N TYR A 241 3.18 3.16 15.80
CA TYR A 241 4.56 3.53 15.52
C TYR A 241 4.52 4.62 14.45
N GLN A 242 5.25 5.71 14.65
CA GLN A 242 5.43 6.70 13.60
C GLN A 242 6.23 6.01 12.50
N TYR A 243 5.57 5.75 11.40
CA TYR A 243 6.20 5.24 10.21
C TYR A 243 6.41 6.42 9.26
N SER A 244 7.52 6.45 8.52
CA SER A 244 7.66 7.37 7.39
C SER A 244 6.47 7.22 6.45
N LEU A 245 6.16 8.25 5.66
CA LEU A 245 5.03 8.28 4.71
C LEU A 245 4.91 6.99 3.85
N ASN A 246 6.02 6.30 3.60
CA ASN A 246 6.08 5.03 2.88
C ASN A 246 5.43 3.84 3.61
N ALA A 247 5.28 3.85 4.94
CA ALA A 247 4.63 2.77 5.70
C ALA A 247 3.16 3.06 6.07
N LEU A 248 2.60 4.21 5.66
CA LEU A 248 1.15 4.37 5.52
C LEU A 248 0.58 3.47 4.41
N LEU A 249 1.42 3.05 3.45
CA LEU A 249 1.08 2.06 2.42
C LEU A 249 1.15 0.60 2.91
N SER A 250 1.82 0.34 4.04
CA SER A 250 1.83 -0.98 4.68
C SER A 250 0.71 -1.07 5.70
N GLN A 251 -0.48 -1.53 5.29
CA GLN A 251 -1.56 -1.81 6.22
C GLN A 251 -1.13 -2.86 7.27
N GLN A 252 -1.50 -2.64 8.53
CA GLN A 252 -1.26 -3.61 9.62
C GLN A 252 -1.87 -4.97 9.27
N LYS A 253 -1.16 -6.06 9.62
CA LYS A 253 -1.69 -7.41 9.52
C LYS A 253 -3.02 -7.50 10.30
N PRO A 254 -4.05 -8.16 9.75
CA PRO A 254 -5.19 -8.55 10.55
C PRO A 254 -4.74 -9.69 11.46
N ASN A 255 -5.35 -9.77 12.64
CA ASN A 255 -5.19 -10.90 13.53
C ASN A 255 -5.85 -12.14 12.89
N HIS A 256 -5.14 -12.81 11.98
CA HIS A 256 -5.63 -14.01 11.32
C HIS A 256 -5.66 -15.16 12.35
N PRO A 257 -6.77 -15.90 12.48
CA PRO A 257 -6.88 -17.03 13.42
C PRO A 257 -5.87 -18.17 13.18
N LEU A 258 -5.23 -18.24 12.01
CA LEU A 258 -4.18 -19.22 11.72
C LEU A 258 -2.84 -18.89 12.39
N LEU A 259 -2.61 -17.63 12.76
CA LEU A 259 -1.42 -17.21 13.53
C LEU A 259 -1.55 -17.51 15.04
N LYS A 260 -2.74 -17.91 15.51
CA LYS A 260 -2.94 -18.37 16.90
C LYS A 260 -2.62 -19.86 17.10
N LYS A 261 -2.56 -20.66 16.02
CA LYS A 261 -2.36 -22.11 16.13
C LYS A 261 -0.90 -22.54 16.39
N THR A 262 0.07 -21.63 16.32
CA THR A 262 1.49 -21.96 16.56
C THR A 262 2.00 -21.64 17.97
N MET A 263 1.15 -21.22 18.92
CA MET A 263 1.53 -21.10 20.34
C MET A 263 0.74 -22.03 21.26
N THR A 264 0.31 -23.18 20.76
CA THR A 264 -0.11 -24.30 21.61
C THR A 264 0.25 -25.61 20.93
N LYS A 265 1.46 -26.11 21.20
CA LYS A 265 1.70 -27.52 21.57
C LYS A 265 3.20 -27.79 21.84
N LYS A 266 3.42 -28.25 23.07
CA LYS A 266 4.58 -28.90 23.71
C LYS A 266 5.87 -28.09 23.79
#